data_AF-A0A316EDH9-F1
#
_entry.id   AF-A0A316EDH9-F1
#
_cell.length_a   1.000
_cell.length_b   1.000
_cell.length_c   1.000
_cell.angle_alpha   90.00
_cell.angle_beta   90.00
_cell.angle_gamma   90.00
#
_symmetry.space_group_name_H-M   'P 1'
#
loop_
_entity.id
_entity.type
_entity.pdbx_description
1 polymer ?
#
loop_
_entity_poly.entity_id
_entity_poly.type
_entity_poly.pdbx_seq_one_letter_code
_entity_poly.pdbx_strand_id
1 'polypeptide(L)'
;MRTHKKYFEKSLCYIFIIILFNSCSSGMKQLQKGNFDEAVFTSVERLQKSSDNSKALAVLHDAYPLAVENHKRTIRNFENSHEPFRWEKALAEYQQLNKIHDMIARSPVSVREVGMPQNYINEVESARKLAADERYQAGMVAMNSKENRLAAKDAIGHFQRVNELMPNYKDINQQLDLAYQYATYRVIIEPVHDVFRLRSNEYQILQEAFNREIFRSKLPSQFVKYYTTIDVQKEKFPIHEIVKMSLVNMSLPIKTVNSSVENFTKSVKTGTKKNKDSTVVDIYKDVTARITTYTKTIVMNGTVELKVFDYRTNNVITQEVRNEAYTWTDSWQKFEGNPEALNGKKVPTATNYGNVEPSEITFFTNISNQFANYFQGRLRKAYRDM
;
A
#
# COMPACT_ATOMS: atom_id res chain seq x y z
N MET A 1 48.44 41.42 -2.97
CA MET A 1 47.00 41.26 -2.65
C MET A 1 46.07 42.36 -3.20
N ARG A 2 46.53 43.55 -3.62
CA ARG A 2 45.64 44.63 -4.11
C ARG A 2 45.21 44.52 -5.59
N THR A 3 45.93 43.76 -6.41
CA THR A 3 45.67 43.64 -7.86
C THR A 3 44.55 42.65 -8.19
N HIS A 4 44.46 41.51 -7.49
CA HIS A 4 43.42 40.49 -7.74
C HIS A 4 41.99 40.95 -7.42
N LYS A 5 41.81 41.87 -6.45
CA LYS A 5 40.48 42.37 -6.07
C LYS A 5 39.83 43.22 -7.17
N LYS A 6 40.62 44.00 -7.91
CA LYS A 6 40.13 44.81 -9.05
C LYS A 6 39.74 43.96 -10.27
N TYR A 7 40.39 42.83 -10.50
CA TYR A 7 39.99 41.89 -11.57
C TYR A 7 38.73 41.13 -11.19
N PHE A 8 38.57 40.76 -9.93
CA PHE A 8 37.36 40.10 -9.43
C PHE A 8 36.14 41.04 -9.49
N GLU A 9 36.25 42.29 -9.06
CA GLU A 9 35.16 43.29 -9.14
C GLU A 9 34.79 43.64 -10.61
N LYS A 10 35.77 43.76 -11.51
CA LYS A 10 35.50 43.94 -12.95
C LYS A 10 34.87 42.71 -13.59
N SER A 11 35.29 41.50 -13.19
CA SER A 11 34.73 40.24 -13.69
C SER A 11 33.30 40.01 -13.15
N LEU A 12 33.01 40.42 -11.90
CA LEU A 12 31.67 40.40 -11.32
C LEU A 12 30.70 41.34 -12.05
N CYS A 13 31.16 42.55 -12.44
CA CYS A 13 30.37 43.46 -13.27
C CYS A 13 30.11 42.89 -14.67
N TYR A 14 31.08 42.20 -15.29
CA TYR A 14 30.88 41.54 -16.59
C TYR A 14 29.88 40.37 -16.50
N ILE A 15 29.93 39.56 -15.44
CA ILE A 15 28.97 38.47 -15.21
C ILE A 15 27.57 39.03 -14.93
N PHE A 16 27.44 40.11 -14.17
CA PHE A 16 26.16 40.77 -13.90
C PHE A 16 25.54 41.38 -15.18
N ILE A 17 26.37 41.95 -16.06
CA ILE A 17 25.94 42.48 -17.37
C ILE A 17 25.48 41.35 -18.32
N ILE A 18 26.16 40.19 -18.34
CA ILE A 18 25.78 39.04 -19.18
C ILE A 18 24.45 38.39 -18.72
N ILE A 19 24.14 38.43 -17.42
CA ILE A 19 22.87 37.94 -16.87
C ILE A 19 21.71 38.88 -17.24
N LEU A 20 21.95 40.20 -17.30
CA LEU A 20 20.92 41.17 -17.69
C LEU A 20 20.55 41.09 -19.19
N PHE A 21 21.49 40.75 -20.07
CA PHE A 21 21.23 40.61 -21.52
C PHE A 21 20.52 39.31 -21.93
N ASN A 22 20.61 38.24 -21.13
CA ASN A 22 19.86 37.00 -21.40
C ASN A 22 18.38 37.07 -21.02
N SER A 23 17.98 38.08 -20.22
CA SER A 23 16.56 38.28 -19.89
C SER A 23 15.75 38.82 -21.07
N CYS A 24 16.38 39.30 -22.15
CA CYS A 24 15.69 39.94 -23.26
C CYS A 24 15.26 38.94 -24.35
N SER A 25 15.82 37.73 -24.39
CA SER A 25 15.67 36.80 -25.52
C SER A 25 14.63 35.69 -25.32
N SER A 26 14.10 35.46 -24.12
CA SER A 26 13.24 34.28 -23.89
C SER A 26 11.95 34.32 -24.70
N GLY A 27 11.17 35.42 -24.67
CA GLY A 27 9.91 35.53 -25.43
C GLY A 27 10.09 35.40 -26.94
N MET A 28 11.02 36.16 -27.53
CA MET A 28 11.33 36.08 -28.96
C MET A 28 11.83 34.68 -29.38
N LYS A 29 12.63 34.03 -28.52
CA LYS A 29 13.12 32.67 -28.76
C LYS A 29 11.98 31.64 -28.74
N GLN A 30 10.95 31.84 -27.91
CA GLN A 30 9.76 30.97 -27.91
C GLN A 30 8.94 31.17 -29.18
N LEU A 31 8.74 32.42 -29.61
CA LEU A 31 8.07 32.75 -30.87
C LEU A 31 8.79 32.08 -32.07
N GLN A 32 10.11 32.22 -32.17
CA GLN A 32 10.91 31.60 -33.23
C GLN A 32 10.87 30.07 -33.22
N LYS A 33 10.59 29.45 -32.07
CA LYS A 33 10.44 28.00 -31.93
C LYS A 33 9.02 27.50 -32.22
N GLY A 34 8.07 28.40 -32.48
CA GLY A 34 6.65 28.05 -32.64
C GLY A 34 5.89 27.85 -31.31
N ASN A 35 6.50 28.19 -30.18
CA ASN A 35 5.89 28.10 -28.85
C ASN A 35 5.09 29.38 -28.56
N PHE A 36 4.00 29.59 -29.30
CA PHE A 36 3.27 30.85 -29.31
C PHE A 36 2.66 31.22 -27.95
N ASP A 37 2.03 30.28 -27.24
CA ASP A 37 1.43 30.50 -25.91
C ASP A 37 2.47 30.99 -24.90
N GLU A 38 3.63 30.33 -24.87
CA GLU A 38 4.72 30.70 -23.97
C GLU A 38 5.30 32.07 -24.32
N ALA A 39 5.38 32.40 -25.62
CA ALA A 39 5.76 33.72 -26.08
C ALA A 39 4.75 34.80 -25.64
N VAL A 40 3.44 34.50 -25.68
CA VAL A 40 2.39 35.38 -25.14
C VAL A 40 2.54 35.55 -23.64
N PHE A 41 2.58 34.46 -22.86
CA PHE A 41 2.67 34.51 -21.40
C PHE A 41 3.92 35.25 -20.93
N THR A 42 5.09 34.92 -21.50
CA THR A 42 6.36 35.61 -21.20
C THR A 42 6.28 37.10 -21.51
N SER A 43 5.63 37.48 -22.62
CA SER A 43 5.54 38.88 -23.02
C SER A 43 4.60 39.67 -22.11
N VAL A 44 3.43 39.11 -21.77
CA VAL A 44 2.50 39.75 -20.84
C VAL A 44 3.13 39.91 -19.45
N GLU A 45 3.81 38.90 -18.92
CA GLU A 45 4.51 38.99 -17.63
C GLU A 45 5.57 40.09 -17.59
N ARG A 46 6.29 40.29 -18.71
CA ARG A 46 7.25 41.39 -18.83
C ARG A 46 6.57 42.75 -18.89
N LEU A 47 5.46 42.86 -19.62
CA LEU A 47 4.68 44.10 -19.73
C LEU A 47 4.02 44.50 -18.41
N GLN A 48 3.67 43.52 -17.57
CA GLN A 48 3.20 43.77 -16.20
C GLN A 48 4.29 44.36 -15.31
N LYS A 49 5.58 44.04 -15.56
CA LYS A 49 6.73 44.58 -14.81
C LYS A 49 7.23 45.91 -15.38
N SER A 50 7.18 46.09 -16.70
CA SER A 50 7.59 47.31 -17.41
C SER A 50 6.67 47.51 -18.60
N SER A 51 5.76 48.48 -18.47
CA SER A 51 4.69 48.79 -19.41
C SER A 51 5.16 49.37 -20.74
N ASP A 52 6.41 49.84 -20.80
CA ASP A 52 7.06 50.48 -21.94
C ASP A 52 8.07 49.55 -22.64
N ASN A 53 8.10 48.26 -22.28
CA ASN A 53 9.02 47.29 -22.86
C ASN A 53 8.69 47.00 -24.34
N SER A 54 9.33 47.76 -25.24
CA SER A 54 9.10 47.71 -26.69
C SER A 54 9.30 46.32 -27.30
N LYS A 55 10.25 45.53 -26.79
CA LYS A 55 10.48 44.16 -27.27
C LYS A 55 9.36 43.22 -26.86
N ALA A 56 8.86 43.34 -25.62
CA ALA A 56 7.74 42.53 -25.16
C ALA A 56 6.43 42.92 -25.88
N LEU A 57 6.22 44.21 -26.18
CA LEU A 57 5.11 44.66 -27.03
C LEU A 57 5.18 44.01 -28.42
N ALA A 58 6.33 44.09 -29.10
CA ALA A 58 6.51 43.50 -30.42
C ALA A 58 6.29 41.97 -30.43
N VAL A 59 6.86 41.25 -29.45
CA VAL A 59 6.66 39.79 -29.36
C VAL A 59 5.20 39.45 -29.07
N LEU A 60 4.51 40.20 -28.21
CA LEU A 60 3.09 39.99 -27.92
C LEU A 60 2.23 40.22 -29.18
N HIS A 61 2.50 41.29 -29.91
CA HIS A 61 1.82 41.65 -31.16
C HIS A 61 1.87 40.50 -32.18
N ASP A 62 3.04 39.89 -32.36
CA ASP A 62 3.25 38.81 -33.31
C ASP A 62 2.73 37.45 -32.79
N ALA A 63 2.99 37.14 -31.52
CA ALA A 63 2.72 35.82 -30.95
C ALA A 63 1.23 35.57 -30.69
N TYR A 64 0.49 36.58 -30.25
CA TYR A 64 -0.93 36.44 -29.90
C TYR A 64 -1.81 35.91 -31.04
N PRO A 65 -1.83 36.52 -32.25
CA PRO A 65 -2.66 36.01 -33.35
C PRO A 65 -2.25 34.59 -33.77
N LEU A 66 -0.95 34.27 -33.72
CA LEU A 66 -0.45 32.92 -34.03
C LEU A 66 -0.90 31.88 -33.00
N ALA A 67 -0.88 32.21 -31.71
CA ALA A 67 -1.39 31.33 -30.64
C ALA A 67 -2.89 31.05 -30.82
N VAL A 68 -3.68 32.10 -31.06
CA VAL A 68 -5.13 31.97 -31.26
C VAL A 68 -5.45 31.13 -32.49
N GLU A 69 -4.82 31.41 -33.64
CA GLU A 69 -5.06 30.64 -34.86
C GLU A 69 -4.62 29.18 -34.71
N ASN A 70 -3.51 28.93 -34.01
CA ASN A 70 -3.05 27.57 -33.77
C ASN A 70 -4.08 26.76 -32.95
N HIS A 71 -4.58 27.29 -31.85
CA HIS A 71 -5.64 26.62 -31.07
C HIS A 71 -6.93 26.46 -31.88
N LYS A 72 -7.39 27.50 -32.59
CA LYS A 72 -8.62 27.41 -33.42
C LYS A 72 -8.51 26.37 -34.53
N ARG A 73 -7.34 26.26 -35.16
CA ARG A 73 -7.06 25.20 -36.14
C ARG A 73 -7.12 23.82 -35.50
N THR A 74 -6.48 23.64 -34.33
CA THR A 74 -6.49 22.36 -33.59
C THR A 74 -7.89 21.98 -33.14
N ILE A 75 -8.68 22.91 -32.61
CA ILE A 75 -10.09 22.73 -32.25
C ILE A 75 -10.87 22.23 -33.47
N ARG A 76 -10.80 22.94 -34.60
CA ARG A 76 -11.49 22.52 -35.84
C ARG A 76 -11.06 21.12 -36.29
N ASN A 77 -9.79 20.75 -36.11
CA ASN A 77 -9.33 19.40 -36.45
C ASN A 77 -10.00 18.35 -35.55
N PHE A 78 -10.06 18.57 -34.23
CA PHE A 78 -10.71 17.63 -33.32
C PHE A 78 -12.22 17.55 -33.56
N GLU A 79 -12.91 18.68 -33.70
CA GLU A 79 -14.36 18.74 -33.93
C GLU A 79 -14.79 18.00 -35.21
N ASN A 80 -13.94 18.01 -36.25
CA ASN A 80 -14.18 17.30 -37.52
C ASN A 80 -13.60 15.88 -37.56
N SER A 81 -12.84 15.46 -36.55
CA SER A 81 -12.22 14.13 -36.50
C SER A 81 -13.21 13.06 -36.00
N HIS A 82 -12.86 11.79 -36.21
CA HIS A 82 -13.53 10.64 -35.61
C HIS A 82 -12.70 10.02 -34.47
N GLU A 83 -11.77 10.78 -33.90
CA GLU A 83 -10.92 10.27 -32.83
C GLU A 83 -11.73 10.07 -31.54
N PRO A 84 -11.41 9.03 -30.74
CA PRO A 84 -12.01 8.86 -29.42
C PRO A 84 -11.76 10.07 -28.53
N PHE A 85 -12.81 10.51 -27.83
CA PHE A 85 -12.78 11.61 -26.85
C PHE A 85 -12.31 12.95 -27.45
N ARG A 86 -12.63 13.18 -28.73
CA ARG A 86 -12.27 14.42 -29.45
C ARG A 86 -12.78 15.69 -28.75
N TRP A 87 -13.94 15.64 -28.11
CA TRP A 87 -14.48 16.81 -27.40
C TRP A 87 -13.71 17.16 -26.14
N GLU A 88 -13.06 16.19 -25.47
CA GLU A 88 -12.14 16.50 -24.36
C GLU A 88 -10.88 17.20 -24.87
N LYS A 89 -10.39 16.80 -26.05
CA LYS A 89 -9.24 17.45 -26.68
C LYS A 89 -9.59 18.88 -27.10
N ALA A 90 -10.74 19.08 -27.74
CA ALA A 90 -11.25 20.41 -28.08
C ALA A 90 -11.49 21.27 -26.82
N LEU A 91 -12.06 20.71 -25.76
CA LEU A 91 -12.25 21.38 -24.46
C LEU A 91 -10.92 21.90 -23.90
N ALA A 92 -9.86 21.09 -23.95
CA ALA A 92 -8.54 21.49 -23.46
C ALA A 92 -7.99 22.71 -24.24
N GLU A 93 -8.18 22.75 -25.56
CA GLU A 93 -7.78 23.88 -26.41
C GLU A 93 -8.61 25.14 -26.12
N TYR A 94 -9.93 25.02 -25.95
CA TYR A 94 -10.77 26.14 -25.54
C TYR A 94 -10.36 26.70 -24.16
N GLN A 95 -9.93 25.85 -23.23
CA GLN A 95 -9.39 26.27 -21.94
C GLN A 95 -8.07 27.03 -22.08
N GLN A 96 -7.18 26.64 -23.01
CA GLN A 96 -5.96 27.40 -23.29
C GLN A 96 -6.27 28.78 -23.90
N LEU A 97 -7.24 28.86 -24.81
CA LEU A 97 -7.71 30.15 -25.35
C LEU A 97 -8.22 31.07 -24.23
N ASN A 98 -8.98 30.53 -23.27
CA ASN A 98 -9.43 31.31 -22.11
C ASN A 98 -8.27 31.70 -21.17
N LYS A 99 -7.24 30.85 -21.03
CA LYS A 99 -6.03 31.22 -20.28
C LYS A 99 -5.28 32.38 -20.94
N ILE A 100 -5.18 32.39 -22.28
CA ILE A 100 -4.62 33.51 -23.05
C ILE A 100 -5.48 34.77 -22.86
N HIS A 101 -6.80 34.65 -22.96
CA HIS A 101 -7.74 35.72 -22.69
C HIS A 101 -7.51 36.34 -21.31
N ASP A 102 -7.52 35.52 -20.26
CA ASP A 102 -7.36 35.96 -18.87
C ASP A 102 -6.02 36.66 -18.64
N MET A 103 -4.94 36.13 -19.23
CA MET A 103 -3.61 36.70 -19.07
C MET A 103 -3.53 38.11 -19.66
N ILE A 104 -4.00 38.29 -20.90
CA ILE A 104 -3.98 39.58 -21.59
C ILE A 104 -4.96 40.55 -20.91
N ALA A 105 -6.18 40.11 -20.59
CA ALA A 105 -7.23 40.94 -20.00
C ALA A 105 -6.80 41.58 -18.66
N ARG A 106 -5.92 40.91 -17.90
CA ARG A 106 -5.35 41.41 -16.64
C ARG A 106 -4.22 42.43 -16.82
N SER A 107 -3.81 42.73 -18.05
CA SER A 107 -2.74 43.70 -18.37
C SER A 107 -3.28 44.79 -19.30
N PRO A 108 -3.59 46.00 -18.77
CA PRO A 108 -4.13 47.11 -19.57
C PRO A 108 -3.23 47.52 -20.74
N VAL A 109 -1.92 47.32 -20.61
CA VAL A 109 -0.94 47.57 -21.68
C VAL A 109 -1.06 46.51 -22.77
N SER A 110 -1.20 45.24 -22.39
CA SER A 110 -1.38 44.14 -23.35
C SER A 110 -2.70 44.27 -24.11
N VAL A 111 -3.79 44.62 -23.40
CA VAL A 111 -5.10 44.91 -24.04
C VAL A 111 -5.00 46.07 -25.03
N ARG A 112 -4.19 47.09 -24.74
CA ARG A 112 -3.98 48.22 -25.66
C ARG A 112 -3.22 47.81 -26.92
N GLU A 113 -2.29 46.87 -26.78
CA GLU A 113 -1.46 46.38 -27.88
C GLU A 113 -2.24 45.46 -28.84
N VAL A 114 -2.96 44.46 -28.31
CA VAL A 114 -3.60 43.41 -29.13
C VAL A 114 -5.13 43.41 -29.09
N GLY A 115 -5.74 44.36 -28.38
CA GLY A 115 -7.17 44.39 -28.12
C GLY A 115 -7.59 43.46 -26.98
N MET A 116 -8.87 43.50 -26.61
CA MET A 116 -9.46 42.55 -25.67
C MET A 116 -9.66 41.20 -26.35
N PRO A 117 -9.04 40.11 -25.88
CA PRO A 117 -9.23 38.80 -26.51
C PRO A 117 -10.67 38.31 -26.40
N GLN A 118 -11.11 37.50 -27.37
CA GLN A 118 -12.38 36.79 -27.26
C GLN A 118 -12.37 35.86 -26.05
N ASN A 119 -13.51 35.82 -25.34
CA ASN A 119 -13.76 34.85 -24.28
C ASN A 119 -14.55 33.67 -24.87
N TYR A 120 -14.16 32.44 -24.50
CA TYR A 120 -14.72 31.18 -25.00
C TYR A 120 -15.44 30.37 -23.91
N ILE A 121 -15.97 31.01 -22.86
CA ILE A 121 -16.66 30.31 -21.75
C ILE A 121 -17.83 29.47 -22.26
N ASN A 122 -18.61 29.97 -23.22
CA ASN A 122 -19.77 29.24 -23.75
C ASN A 122 -19.35 27.99 -24.54
N GLU A 123 -18.26 28.11 -25.30
CA GLU A 123 -17.65 27.02 -26.05
C GLU A 123 -17.02 25.99 -25.11
N VAL A 124 -16.38 26.43 -24.02
CA VAL A 124 -15.90 25.54 -22.94
C VAL A 124 -17.05 24.75 -22.35
N GLU A 125 -18.16 25.38 -21.98
CA GLU A 125 -19.31 24.67 -21.40
C GLU A 125 -19.98 23.72 -22.40
N SER A 126 -20.05 24.11 -23.68
CA SER A 126 -20.57 23.27 -24.75
C SER A 126 -19.68 22.04 -25.00
N ALA A 127 -18.37 22.24 -25.14
CA ALA A 127 -17.39 21.17 -25.33
C ALA A 127 -17.32 20.24 -24.10
N ARG A 128 -17.43 20.80 -22.88
CA ARG A 128 -17.52 20.03 -21.63
C ARG A 128 -18.72 19.11 -21.62
N LYS A 129 -19.90 19.61 -22.00
CA LYS A 129 -21.12 18.80 -22.09
C LYS A 129 -21.01 17.69 -23.14
N LEU A 130 -20.42 17.99 -24.29
CA LEU A 130 -20.20 17.01 -25.37
C LEU A 130 -19.18 15.94 -24.96
N ALA A 131 -18.10 16.34 -24.29
CA ALA A 131 -17.11 15.43 -23.72
C ALA A 131 -17.70 14.50 -22.66
N ALA A 132 -18.54 15.05 -21.77
CA ALA A 132 -19.26 14.27 -20.77
C ALA A 132 -20.21 13.27 -21.43
N ASP A 133 -20.91 13.65 -22.50
CA ASP A 133 -21.78 12.72 -23.25
C ASP A 133 -20.96 11.60 -23.93
N GLU A 134 -19.86 11.92 -24.63
CA GLU A 134 -18.99 10.91 -25.25
C GLU A 134 -18.48 9.89 -24.23
N ARG A 135 -18.01 10.35 -23.06
CA ARG A 135 -17.57 9.47 -21.97
C ARG A 135 -18.71 8.65 -21.39
N TYR A 136 -19.88 9.26 -21.21
CA TYR A 136 -21.06 8.55 -20.72
C TYR A 136 -21.44 7.42 -21.69
N GLN A 137 -21.50 7.69 -23.00
CA GLN A 137 -21.80 6.66 -24.00
C GLN A 137 -20.74 5.55 -24.01
N ALA A 138 -19.45 5.89 -23.91
CA ALA A 138 -18.39 4.89 -23.82
C ALA A 138 -18.55 3.98 -22.58
N GLY A 139 -18.85 4.58 -21.42
CA GLY A 139 -19.14 3.82 -20.20
C GLY A 139 -20.37 2.92 -20.35
N MET A 140 -21.44 3.41 -20.97
CA MET A 140 -22.63 2.60 -21.27
C MET A 140 -22.33 1.44 -22.22
N VAL A 141 -21.51 1.66 -23.25
CA VAL A 141 -21.05 0.60 -24.16
C VAL A 141 -20.25 -0.46 -23.40
N ALA A 142 -19.34 -0.06 -22.53
CA ALA A 142 -18.59 -1.00 -21.67
C ALA A 142 -19.54 -1.79 -20.73
N MET A 143 -20.58 -1.13 -20.20
CA MET A 143 -21.62 -1.78 -19.39
C MET A 143 -22.46 -2.83 -20.13
N ASN A 144 -22.50 -2.83 -21.47
CA ASN A 144 -23.16 -3.91 -22.23
C ASN A 144 -22.49 -5.27 -21.97
N SER A 145 -21.21 -5.28 -21.61
CA SER A 145 -20.45 -6.49 -21.27
C SER A 145 -20.09 -6.57 -19.78
N LYS A 146 -20.89 -5.94 -18.90
CA LYS A 146 -20.63 -5.83 -17.45
C LYS A 146 -20.39 -7.14 -16.70
N GLU A 147 -20.84 -8.28 -17.23
CA GLU A 147 -20.51 -9.60 -16.66
C GLU A 147 -19.01 -9.92 -16.77
N ASN A 148 -18.31 -9.32 -17.73
CA ASN A 148 -16.86 -9.24 -17.74
C ASN A 148 -16.40 -8.11 -16.81
N ARG A 149 -15.77 -8.48 -15.70
CA ARG A 149 -15.28 -7.53 -14.69
C ARG A 149 -14.33 -6.46 -15.23
N LEU A 150 -13.53 -6.78 -16.26
CA LEU A 150 -12.64 -5.79 -16.88
C LEU A 150 -13.44 -4.71 -17.62
N ALA A 151 -14.55 -5.08 -18.27
CA ALA A 151 -15.44 -4.11 -18.91
C ALA A 151 -16.17 -3.25 -17.88
N ALA A 152 -16.58 -3.81 -16.74
CA ALA A 152 -17.15 -3.03 -15.64
C ALA A 152 -16.12 -2.04 -15.05
N LYS A 153 -14.85 -2.44 -14.90
CA LYS A 153 -13.75 -1.55 -14.48
C LYS A 153 -13.48 -0.43 -15.50
N ASP A 154 -13.55 -0.74 -16.79
CA ASP A 154 -13.43 0.25 -17.86
C ASP A 154 -14.58 1.27 -17.81
N ALA A 155 -15.82 0.79 -17.62
CA ALA A 155 -16.98 1.65 -17.42
C ALA A 155 -16.82 2.61 -16.23
N ILE A 156 -16.27 2.14 -15.11
CA ILE A 156 -15.96 2.99 -13.94
C ILE A 156 -15.03 4.13 -14.34
N GLY A 157 -13.96 3.85 -15.09
CA GLY A 157 -13.03 4.89 -15.55
C GLY A 157 -13.73 5.95 -16.41
N HIS A 158 -14.60 5.51 -17.33
CA HIS A 158 -15.42 6.43 -18.12
C HIS A 158 -16.37 7.25 -17.25
N PHE A 159 -17.09 6.63 -16.32
CA PHE A 159 -18.07 7.31 -15.48
C PHE A 159 -17.45 8.26 -14.46
N GLN A 160 -16.29 7.92 -13.91
CA GLN A 160 -15.50 8.84 -13.09
C GLN A 160 -15.12 10.09 -13.90
N ARG A 161 -14.68 9.89 -15.15
CA ARG A 161 -14.34 11.01 -16.03
C ARG A 161 -15.55 11.88 -16.35
N VAL A 162 -16.74 11.31 -16.53
CA VAL A 162 -17.99 12.08 -16.65
C VAL A 162 -18.20 12.94 -15.41
N ASN A 163 -18.07 12.38 -14.21
CA ASN A 163 -18.30 13.10 -12.96
C ASN A 163 -17.29 14.24 -12.72
N GLU A 164 -16.04 14.08 -13.18
CA GLU A 164 -15.04 15.16 -13.20
C GLU A 164 -15.37 16.27 -14.20
N LEU A 165 -15.84 15.89 -15.39
CA LEU A 165 -16.19 16.84 -16.44
C LEU A 165 -17.45 17.62 -16.08
N MET A 166 -18.48 16.93 -15.60
CA MET A 166 -19.80 17.47 -15.30
C MET A 166 -20.46 16.66 -14.16
N PRO A 167 -20.34 17.12 -12.91
CA PRO A 167 -21.01 16.47 -11.77
C PRO A 167 -22.53 16.41 -11.95
N ASN A 168 -23.17 15.34 -11.46
CA ASN A 168 -24.60 15.09 -11.57
C ASN A 168 -25.13 15.02 -13.02
N TYR A 169 -24.27 14.65 -13.98
CA TYR A 169 -24.68 14.43 -15.36
C TYR A 169 -25.59 13.21 -15.47
N LYS A 170 -26.86 13.41 -15.86
CA LYS A 170 -27.87 12.34 -16.00
C LYS A 170 -27.95 11.50 -14.71
N ASP A 171 -27.83 10.18 -14.82
CA ASP A 171 -27.86 9.19 -13.75
C ASP A 171 -26.45 8.69 -13.38
N ILE A 172 -25.41 9.50 -13.59
CA ILE A 172 -24.01 9.07 -13.47
C ILE A 172 -23.66 8.39 -12.15
N ASN A 173 -24.20 8.87 -11.03
CA ASN A 173 -23.94 8.28 -9.72
C ASN A 173 -24.49 6.85 -9.63
N GLN A 174 -25.69 6.60 -10.17
CA GLN A 174 -26.31 5.27 -10.21
C GLN A 174 -25.54 4.33 -11.13
N GLN A 175 -25.10 4.82 -12.29
CA GLN A 175 -24.32 4.01 -13.24
C GLN A 175 -22.94 3.66 -12.69
N LEU A 176 -22.29 4.61 -12.01
CA LEU A 176 -21.00 4.39 -11.35
C LEU A 176 -21.14 3.34 -10.24
N ASP A 177 -22.14 3.46 -9.36
CA ASP A 177 -22.42 2.49 -8.32
C ASP A 177 -22.68 1.09 -8.91
N LEU A 178 -23.49 1.01 -9.96
CA LEU A 178 -23.78 -0.25 -10.65
C LEU A 178 -22.52 -0.86 -11.26
N ALA A 179 -21.68 -0.07 -11.92
CA ALA A 179 -20.42 -0.53 -12.48
C ALA A 179 -19.48 -1.07 -11.39
N TYR A 180 -19.40 -0.42 -10.23
CA TYR A 180 -18.67 -0.95 -9.07
C TYR A 180 -19.21 -2.30 -8.60
N GLN A 181 -20.54 -2.48 -8.58
CA GLN A 181 -21.12 -3.77 -8.21
C GLN A 181 -20.70 -4.87 -9.18
N TYR A 182 -20.69 -4.63 -10.49
CA TYR A 182 -20.25 -5.62 -11.48
C TYR A 182 -18.72 -5.82 -11.50
N ALA A 183 -17.95 -4.78 -11.19
CA ALA A 183 -16.50 -4.89 -11.05
C ALA A 183 -16.09 -5.65 -9.78
N THR A 184 -16.96 -5.80 -8.78
CA THR A 184 -16.63 -6.45 -7.51
C THR A 184 -16.58 -7.98 -7.62
N TYR A 185 -15.43 -8.56 -7.28
CA TYR A 185 -15.23 -9.99 -7.05
C TYR A 185 -15.82 -10.39 -5.69
N ARG A 186 -16.72 -11.37 -5.69
CA ARG A 186 -17.47 -11.81 -4.51
C ARG A 186 -17.13 -13.23 -4.16
N VAL A 187 -16.65 -13.42 -2.94
CA VAL A 187 -16.19 -14.71 -2.42
C VAL A 187 -16.99 -15.05 -1.17
N ILE A 188 -17.62 -16.22 -1.16
CA ILE A 188 -18.26 -16.77 0.05
C ILE A 188 -17.18 -17.44 0.89
N ILE A 189 -17.18 -17.18 2.19
CA ILE A 189 -16.37 -17.90 3.16
C ILE A 189 -17.32 -18.76 3.99
N GLU A 190 -17.21 -20.08 3.82
CA GLU A 190 -17.99 -21.02 4.64
C GLU A 190 -17.39 -21.15 6.05
N PRO A 191 -18.20 -21.51 7.05
CA PRO A 191 -17.68 -21.98 8.34
C PRO A 191 -16.70 -23.13 8.20
N VAL A 192 -15.84 -23.33 9.20
CA VAL A 192 -14.86 -24.42 9.20
C VAL A 192 -15.57 -25.76 9.30
N HIS A 193 -15.26 -26.67 8.36
CA HIS A 193 -15.80 -28.01 8.21
C HIS A 193 -14.96 -29.07 8.92
N ASP A 194 -15.50 -30.29 8.99
CA ASP A 194 -14.84 -31.49 9.53
C ASP A 194 -14.40 -31.35 11.01
N VAL A 195 -15.11 -30.51 11.75
CA VAL A 195 -14.85 -30.15 13.15
C VAL A 195 -15.44 -31.14 14.16
N PHE A 196 -15.90 -32.31 13.74
CA PHE A 196 -16.53 -33.33 14.62
C PHE A 196 -15.61 -33.85 15.73
N ARG A 197 -14.30 -33.61 15.61
CA ARG A 197 -13.30 -33.93 16.64
C ARG A 197 -13.12 -32.84 17.70
N LEU A 198 -13.73 -31.67 17.51
CA LEU A 198 -13.65 -30.54 18.43
C LEU A 198 -14.80 -30.54 19.42
N ARG A 199 -14.52 -30.10 20.65
CA ARG A 199 -15.53 -29.66 21.61
C ARG A 199 -16.17 -28.36 21.12
N SER A 200 -17.37 -28.04 21.60
CA SER A 200 -18.11 -26.85 21.17
C SER A 200 -17.34 -25.54 21.38
N ASN A 201 -16.61 -25.42 22.49
CA ASN A 201 -15.77 -24.26 22.79
C ASN A 201 -14.54 -24.17 21.87
N GLU A 202 -13.92 -25.29 21.52
CA GLU A 202 -12.80 -25.34 20.58
C GLU A 202 -13.24 -24.95 19.16
N TYR A 203 -14.38 -25.46 18.71
CA TYR A 203 -14.96 -25.04 17.43
C TYR A 203 -15.22 -23.53 17.42
N GLN A 204 -15.81 -22.98 18.47
CA GLN A 204 -16.04 -21.53 18.59
C GLN A 204 -14.74 -20.74 18.49
N ILE A 205 -13.69 -21.14 19.22
CA ILE A 205 -12.38 -20.48 19.16
C ILE A 205 -11.80 -20.52 17.75
N LEU A 206 -11.83 -21.67 17.08
CA LEU A 206 -11.32 -21.82 15.72
C LEU A 206 -12.10 -20.95 14.74
N GLN A 207 -13.43 -21.02 14.80
CA GLN A 207 -14.31 -20.25 13.92
C GLN A 207 -14.16 -18.74 14.14
N GLU A 208 -14.06 -18.29 15.40
CA GLU A 208 -13.85 -16.89 15.74
C GLU A 208 -12.48 -16.38 15.29
N ALA A 209 -11.43 -17.21 15.37
CA ALA A 209 -10.12 -16.87 14.83
C ALA A 209 -10.21 -16.59 13.33
N PHE A 210 -10.79 -17.51 12.55
CA PHE A 210 -10.99 -17.30 11.10
C PHE A 210 -11.88 -16.10 10.79
N ASN A 211 -13.01 -15.96 11.49
CA ASN A 211 -13.92 -14.83 11.26
C ASN A 211 -13.24 -13.50 11.53
N ARG A 212 -12.48 -13.41 12.64
CA ARG A 212 -11.76 -12.19 13.00
C ARG A 212 -10.72 -11.85 11.96
N GLU A 213 -9.87 -12.79 11.56
CA GLU A 213 -8.80 -12.50 10.62
C GLU A 213 -9.32 -12.23 9.20
N ILE A 214 -10.32 -12.97 8.72
CA ILE A 214 -10.83 -12.81 7.35
C ILE A 214 -11.71 -11.57 7.20
N PHE A 215 -12.66 -11.34 8.11
CA PHE A 215 -13.68 -10.30 7.93
C PHE A 215 -13.36 -8.96 8.60
N ARG A 216 -12.52 -8.93 9.64
CA ARG A 216 -12.10 -7.66 10.26
C ARG A 216 -10.83 -7.08 9.65
N SER A 217 -10.09 -7.86 8.87
CA SER A 217 -8.91 -7.36 8.17
C SER A 217 -9.29 -6.46 6.98
N LYS A 218 -8.35 -5.61 6.58
CA LYS A 218 -8.52 -4.76 5.40
C LYS A 218 -8.68 -5.64 4.15
N LEU A 219 -9.71 -5.37 3.36
CA LEU A 219 -9.97 -6.05 2.10
C LEU A 219 -8.76 -5.96 1.15
N PRO A 220 -8.52 -6.99 0.31
CA PRO A 220 -7.37 -7.04 -0.58
C PRO A 220 -7.35 -5.90 -1.60
N SER A 221 -8.53 -5.52 -2.10
CA SER A 221 -8.75 -4.41 -3.02
C SER A 221 -10.16 -3.84 -2.83
N GLN A 222 -10.43 -2.66 -3.40
CA GLN A 222 -11.79 -2.07 -3.42
C GLN A 222 -12.79 -2.87 -4.26
N PHE A 223 -12.29 -3.83 -5.06
CA PHE A 223 -13.09 -4.68 -5.94
C PHE A 223 -13.21 -6.11 -5.43
N VAL A 224 -12.96 -6.35 -4.14
CA VAL A 224 -13.12 -7.67 -3.53
C VAL A 224 -14.01 -7.54 -2.32
N LYS A 225 -14.98 -8.45 -2.20
CA LYS A 225 -15.85 -8.52 -1.04
C LYS A 225 -16.03 -9.97 -0.58
N TYR A 226 -15.86 -10.18 0.71
CA TYR A 226 -16.13 -11.45 1.36
C TYR A 226 -17.53 -11.46 1.94
N TYR A 227 -18.20 -12.60 1.80
CA TYR A 227 -19.52 -12.84 2.36
C TYR A 227 -19.49 -14.05 3.29
N THR A 228 -20.24 -13.96 4.38
CA THR A 228 -20.66 -15.17 5.09
C THR A 228 -21.77 -15.87 4.29
N THR A 229 -22.05 -17.13 4.61
CA THR A 229 -23.17 -17.88 4.03
C THR A 229 -24.55 -17.27 4.35
N ILE A 230 -24.65 -16.43 5.38
CA ILE A 230 -25.87 -15.71 5.76
C ILE A 230 -25.99 -14.43 4.95
N ASP A 231 -24.92 -13.64 4.88
CA ASP A 231 -24.94 -12.32 4.23
C ASP A 231 -25.17 -12.44 2.71
N VAL A 232 -24.67 -13.52 2.10
CA VAL A 232 -24.80 -13.74 0.67
C VAL A 232 -26.25 -13.96 0.22
N GLN A 233 -27.16 -14.37 1.11
CA GLN A 233 -28.57 -14.58 0.76
C GLN A 233 -29.29 -13.29 0.32
N LYS A 234 -28.76 -12.13 0.74
CA LYS A 234 -29.27 -10.81 0.36
C LYS A 234 -28.59 -10.26 -0.91
N GLU A 235 -27.57 -10.95 -1.40
CA GLU A 235 -26.80 -10.53 -2.56
C GLU A 235 -27.56 -10.84 -3.85
N LYS A 236 -27.62 -9.85 -4.74
CA LYS A 236 -28.29 -9.93 -6.04
C LYS A 236 -27.31 -10.01 -7.20
N PHE A 237 -26.02 -9.77 -6.94
CA PHE A 237 -24.96 -9.83 -7.93
C PHE A 237 -24.26 -11.20 -7.95
N PRO A 238 -23.62 -11.57 -9.08
CA PRO A 238 -22.97 -12.86 -9.21
C PRO A 238 -21.91 -13.13 -8.14
N ILE A 239 -21.93 -14.36 -7.61
CA ILE A 239 -20.88 -14.91 -6.76
C ILE A 239 -19.86 -15.61 -7.65
N HIS A 240 -18.59 -15.44 -7.31
CA HIS A 240 -17.48 -15.93 -8.12
C HIS A 240 -16.90 -17.20 -7.52
N GLU A 241 -16.68 -17.20 -6.21
CA GLU A 241 -15.97 -18.30 -5.55
C GLU A 241 -16.52 -18.62 -4.15
N ILE A 242 -16.23 -19.84 -3.70
CA ILE A 242 -16.48 -20.32 -2.34
C ILE A 242 -15.16 -20.80 -1.75
N VAL A 243 -14.79 -20.27 -0.58
CA VAL A 243 -13.69 -20.75 0.24
C VAL A 243 -14.25 -21.68 1.30
N LYS A 244 -13.73 -22.91 1.33
CA LYS A 244 -14.02 -23.91 2.36
C LYS A 244 -12.74 -24.23 3.11
N MET A 245 -12.84 -24.25 4.43
CA MET A 245 -11.74 -24.63 5.29
C MET A 245 -12.17 -25.87 6.07
N SER A 246 -11.31 -26.89 6.14
CA SER A 246 -11.59 -28.13 6.88
C SER A 246 -10.50 -28.39 7.90
N LEU A 247 -10.89 -28.77 9.12
CA LEU A 247 -9.96 -29.29 10.11
C LEU A 247 -9.62 -30.75 9.77
N VAL A 248 -8.39 -31.00 9.33
CA VAL A 248 -7.95 -32.35 9.00
C VAL A 248 -7.53 -33.10 10.26
N ASN A 249 -6.71 -32.47 11.09
CA ASN A 249 -6.21 -33.07 12.33
C ASN A 249 -5.84 -32.00 13.38
N MET A 250 -5.98 -32.38 14.64
CA MET A 250 -5.55 -31.58 15.79
C MET A 250 -5.10 -32.55 16.89
N SER A 251 -3.84 -32.45 17.35
CA SER A 251 -3.35 -33.27 18.45
C SER A 251 -3.67 -32.65 19.80
N LEU A 252 -3.73 -33.46 20.86
CA LEU A 252 -3.57 -32.96 22.21
C LEU A 252 -2.14 -32.40 22.41
N PRO A 253 -1.91 -31.49 23.38
CA PRO A 253 -0.57 -31.04 23.71
C PRO A 253 0.29 -32.20 24.26
N ILE A 254 1.37 -32.53 23.56
CA ILE A 254 2.33 -33.58 23.96
C ILE A 254 3.43 -32.95 24.79
N LYS A 255 3.65 -33.48 25.99
CA LYS A 255 4.65 -32.96 26.95
C LYS A 255 5.89 -33.84 26.94
N THR A 256 7.06 -33.22 26.86
CA THR A 256 8.36 -33.89 26.95
C THR A 256 9.23 -33.13 27.94
N VAL A 257 9.93 -33.85 28.82
CA VAL A 257 10.92 -33.27 29.74
C VAL A 257 12.25 -33.94 29.46
N ASN A 258 13.23 -33.15 29.04
CA ASN A 258 14.61 -33.58 28.85
C ASN A 258 15.49 -33.00 29.94
N SER A 259 16.59 -33.67 30.28
CA SER A 259 17.55 -33.18 31.25
C SER A 259 18.97 -33.18 30.69
N SER A 260 19.72 -32.12 30.95
CA SER A 260 21.16 -32.03 30.72
C SER A 260 21.89 -31.88 32.05
N VAL A 261 23.06 -32.51 32.17
CA VAL A 261 23.81 -32.60 33.42
C VAL A 261 25.19 -31.99 33.25
N GLU A 262 25.51 -30.99 34.07
CA GLU A 262 26.85 -30.44 34.21
C GLU A 262 27.45 -30.88 35.55
N ASN A 263 28.60 -31.56 35.50
CA ASN A 263 29.34 -31.96 36.70
C ASN A 263 30.52 -31.01 36.93
N PHE A 264 30.74 -30.66 38.19
CA PHE A 264 31.79 -29.78 38.64
C PHE A 264 32.60 -30.48 39.73
N THR A 265 33.91 -30.27 39.72
CA THR A 265 34.81 -30.78 40.74
C THR A 265 35.86 -29.71 41.02
N LYS A 266 36.12 -29.49 42.31
CA LYS A 266 37.14 -28.54 42.76
C LYS A 266 37.84 -29.10 43.99
N SER A 267 39.16 -29.02 44.00
CA SER A 267 39.93 -29.28 45.21
C SER A 267 39.88 -28.06 46.13
N VAL A 268 39.31 -28.21 47.33
CA VAL A 268 39.20 -27.13 48.32
C VAL A 268 40.02 -27.47 49.54
N LYS A 269 40.65 -26.44 50.14
CA LYS A 269 41.46 -26.59 51.35
C LYS A 269 40.54 -26.88 52.53
N THR A 270 40.64 -28.08 53.10
CA THR A 270 39.81 -28.52 54.23
C THR A 270 40.52 -28.45 55.58
N GLY A 271 41.81 -28.15 55.60
CA GLY A 271 42.57 -27.99 56.83
C GLY A 271 44.06 -27.81 56.59
N THR A 272 44.84 -27.83 57.66
CA THR A 272 46.30 -27.80 57.61
C THR A 272 46.87 -28.87 58.53
N LYS A 273 47.98 -29.49 58.12
CA LYS A 273 48.72 -30.47 58.93
C LYS A 273 50.07 -29.89 59.26
N LYS A 274 50.43 -29.86 60.55
CA LYS A 274 51.77 -29.52 60.99
C LYS A 274 52.64 -30.78 60.96
N ASN A 275 53.72 -30.73 60.19
CA ASN A 275 54.71 -31.81 60.14
C ASN A 275 55.68 -31.75 61.32
N LYS A 276 56.43 -32.83 61.54
CA LYS A 276 57.37 -32.96 62.67
C LYS A 276 58.51 -31.94 62.63
N ASP A 277 58.80 -31.37 61.47
CA ASP A 277 59.76 -30.29 61.21
C ASP A 277 59.17 -28.88 61.40
N SER A 278 57.97 -28.78 61.97
CA SER A 278 57.19 -27.54 62.16
C SER A 278 56.67 -26.86 60.90
N THR A 279 56.82 -27.45 59.71
CA THR A 279 56.19 -26.94 58.48
C THR A 279 54.68 -27.20 58.47
N VAL A 280 53.89 -26.26 57.95
CA VAL A 280 52.43 -26.39 57.83
C VAL A 280 52.07 -26.64 56.38
N VAL A 281 51.46 -27.79 56.10
CA VAL A 281 51.03 -28.18 54.76
C VAL A 281 49.50 -28.16 54.69
N ASP A 282 48.98 -27.59 53.61
CA ASP A 282 47.55 -27.53 53.35
C ASP A 282 47.00 -28.91 52.96
N ILE A 283 45.90 -29.31 53.59
CA ILE A 283 45.14 -30.51 53.20
C ILE A 283 44.01 -30.07 52.28
N TYR A 284 43.98 -30.64 51.08
CA TYR A 284 42.92 -30.44 50.10
C TYR A 284 42.01 -31.68 50.04
N LYS A 285 40.72 -31.44 49.82
CA LYS A 285 39.74 -32.47 49.50
C LYS A 285 38.96 -32.04 48.27
N ASP A 286 38.70 -32.99 47.38
CA ASP A 286 37.84 -32.74 46.24
C ASP A 286 36.39 -32.67 46.67
N VAL A 287 35.73 -31.57 46.31
CA VAL A 287 34.30 -31.38 46.45
C VAL A 287 33.68 -31.38 45.06
N THR A 288 32.52 -32.03 44.94
CA THR A 288 31.79 -32.14 43.69
C THR A 288 30.46 -31.41 43.78
N ALA A 289 30.01 -30.90 42.64
CA ALA A 289 28.66 -30.43 42.46
C ALA A 289 28.13 -30.84 41.09
N ARG A 290 26.82 -30.87 40.97
CA ARG A 290 26.13 -31.16 39.73
C ARG A 290 24.97 -30.19 39.57
N ILE A 291 24.86 -29.60 38.40
CA ILE A 291 23.69 -28.84 37.98
C ILE A 291 22.97 -29.67 36.93
N THR A 292 21.72 -30.04 37.22
CA THR A 292 20.83 -30.68 36.24
C THR A 292 19.86 -29.62 35.71
N THR A 293 19.95 -29.32 34.42
CA THR A 293 19.00 -28.44 33.72
C THR A 293 17.91 -29.30 33.11
N TYR A 294 16.67 -29.09 33.51
CA TYR A 294 15.49 -29.71 32.91
C TYR A 294 14.86 -28.73 31.93
N THR A 295 14.48 -29.23 30.75
CA THR A 295 13.74 -28.48 29.73
C THR A 295 12.44 -29.21 29.47
N LYS A 296 11.33 -28.56 29.80
CA LYS A 296 9.98 -29.04 29.48
C LYS A 296 9.51 -28.38 28.20
N THR A 297 9.16 -29.19 27.21
CA THR A 297 8.60 -28.77 25.94
C THR A 297 7.19 -29.34 25.84
N ILE A 298 6.24 -28.51 25.43
CA ILE A 298 4.88 -28.94 25.13
C ILE A 298 4.57 -28.52 23.70
N VAL A 299 4.14 -29.48 22.88
CA VAL A 299 3.85 -29.25 21.45
C VAL A 299 2.44 -29.69 21.14
N MET A 300 1.68 -28.80 20.51
CA MET A 300 0.40 -29.12 19.88
C MET A 300 0.54 -29.01 18.37
N ASN A 301 0.17 -30.06 17.64
CA ASN A 301 0.26 -30.10 16.18
C ASN A 301 -1.14 -29.99 15.56
N GLY A 302 -1.22 -29.38 14.39
CA GLY A 302 -2.46 -29.20 13.66
C GLY A 302 -2.31 -29.27 12.16
N THR A 303 -3.39 -29.65 11.51
CA THR A 303 -3.53 -29.62 10.05
C THR A 303 -4.88 -29.05 9.68
N VAL A 304 -4.87 -27.97 8.88
CA VAL A 304 -6.07 -27.38 8.27
C VAL A 304 -5.89 -27.38 6.75
N GLU A 305 -6.96 -27.69 6.05
CA GLU A 305 -7.04 -27.58 4.59
C GLU A 305 -7.90 -26.38 4.20
N LEU A 306 -7.49 -25.67 3.15
CA LEU A 306 -8.29 -24.66 2.47
C LEU A 306 -8.50 -25.09 1.02
N LYS A 307 -9.74 -25.01 0.55
CA LYS A 307 -10.13 -25.19 -0.84
C LYS A 307 -10.90 -23.97 -1.34
N VAL A 308 -10.55 -23.50 -2.52
CA VAL A 308 -11.28 -22.46 -3.25
C VAL A 308 -11.99 -23.12 -4.43
N PHE A 309 -13.29 -22.92 -4.52
CA PHE A 309 -14.15 -23.46 -5.57
C PHE A 309 -14.66 -22.34 -6.45
N ASP A 310 -14.71 -22.58 -7.76
CA ASP A 310 -15.51 -21.76 -8.68
C ASP A 310 -16.99 -21.95 -8.35
N TYR A 311 -17.71 -20.85 -8.10
CA TYR A 311 -19.09 -20.90 -7.62
C TYR A 311 -20.05 -21.57 -8.60
N ARG A 312 -19.82 -21.40 -9.92
CA ARG A 312 -20.73 -21.87 -10.96
C ARG A 312 -20.50 -23.33 -11.32
N THR A 313 -19.24 -23.74 -11.40
CA THR A 313 -18.83 -25.07 -11.88
C THR A 313 -18.53 -26.04 -10.75
N ASN A 314 -18.38 -25.53 -9.51
CA ASN A 314 -17.95 -26.30 -8.34
C ASN A 314 -16.58 -26.99 -8.52
N ASN A 315 -15.77 -26.50 -9.45
CA ASN A 315 -14.40 -26.99 -9.65
C ASN A 315 -13.47 -26.40 -8.59
N VAL A 316 -12.54 -27.21 -8.10
CA VAL A 316 -11.47 -26.74 -7.20
C VAL A 316 -10.49 -25.91 -8.02
N ILE A 317 -10.41 -24.61 -7.71
CA ILE A 317 -9.44 -23.67 -8.29
C ILE A 317 -8.11 -23.78 -7.55
N THR A 318 -8.16 -23.90 -6.23
CA THR A 318 -6.97 -23.94 -5.37
C THR A 318 -7.23 -24.86 -4.20
N GLN A 319 -6.22 -25.62 -3.81
CA GLN A 319 -6.22 -26.45 -2.63
C GLN A 319 -4.88 -26.29 -1.92
N GLU A 320 -4.92 -26.06 -0.62
CA GLU A 320 -3.74 -25.83 0.19
C GLU A 320 -3.92 -26.50 1.56
N VAL A 321 -2.93 -27.30 1.96
CA VAL A 321 -2.90 -27.94 3.28
C VAL A 321 -1.80 -27.29 4.10
N ARG A 322 -2.14 -26.86 5.31
CA ARG A 322 -1.20 -26.26 6.23
C ARG A 322 -1.06 -27.10 7.48
N ASN A 323 0.17 -27.53 7.74
CA ASN A 323 0.59 -28.13 9.00
C ASN A 323 1.27 -27.06 9.85
N GLU A 324 0.86 -26.93 11.11
CA GLU A 324 1.49 -26.04 12.09
C GLU A 324 1.71 -26.76 13.41
N ALA A 325 2.64 -26.23 14.20
CA ALA A 325 2.85 -26.64 15.57
C ALA A 325 2.98 -25.42 16.48
N TYR A 326 2.23 -25.40 17.58
CA TYR A 326 2.45 -24.43 18.65
C TYR A 326 3.27 -25.09 19.76
N THR A 327 4.42 -24.49 20.07
CA THR A 327 5.38 -25.01 21.04
C THR A 327 5.53 -24.03 22.19
N TRP A 328 5.45 -24.55 23.42
CA TRP A 328 5.82 -23.84 24.63
C TRP A 328 6.99 -24.57 25.29
N THR A 329 7.95 -23.80 25.80
CA THR A 329 9.13 -24.34 26.49
C THR A 329 9.39 -23.58 27.77
N ASP A 330 9.71 -24.32 28.83
CA ASP A 330 10.21 -23.79 30.09
C ASP A 330 11.42 -24.61 30.55
N SER A 331 12.31 -23.99 31.33
CA SER A 331 13.51 -24.65 31.83
C SER A 331 13.81 -24.26 33.26
N TRP A 332 14.17 -25.26 34.07
CA TRP A 332 14.57 -25.07 35.47
C TRP A 332 15.83 -25.86 35.78
N GLN A 333 16.54 -25.46 36.84
CA GLN A 333 17.79 -26.08 37.25
C GLN A 333 17.68 -26.64 38.66
N LYS A 334 18.23 -27.84 38.85
CA LYS A 334 18.41 -28.47 40.16
C LYS A 334 19.90 -28.54 40.48
N PHE A 335 20.27 -28.03 41.64
CA PHE A 335 21.63 -28.08 42.15
C PHE A 335 21.78 -29.17 43.22
N GLU A 336 22.85 -29.97 43.12
CA GLU A 336 23.22 -31.01 44.08
C GLU A 336 24.73 -30.96 44.35
N GLY A 337 25.16 -31.06 45.61
CA GLY A 337 26.58 -31.08 45.99
C GLY A 337 27.07 -29.79 46.65
N ASN A 338 28.39 -29.55 46.65
CA ASN A 338 29.01 -28.43 47.37
C ASN A 338 29.08 -27.17 46.48
N PRO A 339 28.49 -26.03 46.88
CA PRO A 339 28.55 -24.77 46.12
C PRO A 339 29.97 -24.31 45.76
N GLU A 340 30.97 -24.62 46.58
CA GLU A 340 32.36 -24.27 46.31
C GLU A 340 32.92 -24.96 45.06
N ALA A 341 32.35 -26.11 44.65
CA ALA A 341 32.74 -26.83 43.46
C ALA A 341 32.37 -26.09 42.15
N LEU A 342 31.44 -25.12 42.21
CA LEU A 342 30.89 -24.44 41.03
C LEU A 342 31.86 -23.49 40.30
N ASN A 343 33.12 -23.38 40.72
CA ASN A 343 34.16 -22.57 40.06
C ASN A 343 33.70 -21.16 39.67
N GLY A 344 32.95 -20.49 40.55
CA GLY A 344 32.44 -19.12 40.33
C GLY A 344 31.06 -19.03 39.69
N LYS A 345 30.44 -20.15 39.25
CA LYS A 345 29.02 -20.16 38.88
C LYS A 345 28.15 -19.97 40.13
N LYS A 346 27.09 -19.16 40.01
CA LYS A 346 26.10 -19.01 41.08
C LYS A 346 25.30 -20.30 41.23
N VAL A 347 25.00 -20.68 42.47
CA VAL A 347 24.03 -21.75 42.76
C VAL A 347 22.70 -21.32 42.16
N PRO A 348 22.06 -22.13 41.28
CA PRO A 348 20.72 -21.86 40.81
C PRO A 348 19.79 -21.66 42.00
N THR A 349 19.19 -20.48 42.10
CA THR A 349 18.16 -20.23 43.12
C THR A 349 17.03 -21.20 42.87
N ALA A 350 16.49 -21.82 43.93
CA ALA A 350 15.29 -22.66 43.85
C ALA A 350 14.11 -21.79 43.39
N THR A 351 14.02 -21.59 42.09
CA THR A 351 13.01 -20.77 41.45
C THR A 351 11.88 -21.72 41.15
N ASN A 352 10.68 -21.43 41.66
CA ASN A 352 9.47 -22.27 41.58
C ASN A 352 9.47 -23.15 40.33
N TYR A 353 9.72 -24.44 40.55
CA TYR A 353 9.81 -25.45 39.50
C TYR A 353 8.50 -25.49 38.71
N GLY A 354 8.54 -25.19 37.41
CA GLY A 354 7.40 -25.34 36.49
C GLY A 354 6.34 -24.24 36.61
N ASN A 355 6.72 -22.99 36.34
CA ASN A 355 5.77 -21.88 36.23
C ASN A 355 4.65 -22.19 35.22
N VAL A 356 3.45 -21.73 35.58
CA VAL A 356 2.11 -22.03 35.01
C VAL A 356 2.15 -22.53 33.58
N GLU A 357 2.11 -23.85 33.44
CA GLU A 357 1.89 -24.51 32.15
C GLU A 357 0.62 -23.91 31.49
N PRO A 358 0.68 -23.48 30.22
CA PRO A 358 -0.52 -22.98 29.55
C PRO A 358 -1.58 -24.08 29.50
N SER A 359 -2.83 -23.70 29.67
CA SER A 359 -3.94 -24.64 29.53
C SER A 359 -4.04 -25.15 28.09
N GLU A 360 -4.62 -26.34 27.92
CA GLU A 360 -4.90 -26.91 26.59
C GLU A 360 -5.62 -25.90 25.67
N ILE A 361 -6.61 -25.17 26.22
CA ILE A 361 -7.35 -24.16 25.47
C ILE A 361 -6.46 -22.99 25.02
N THR A 362 -5.38 -22.69 25.75
CA THR A 362 -4.39 -21.67 25.36
C THR A 362 -3.58 -22.15 24.16
N PHE A 363 -3.13 -23.41 24.15
CA PHE A 363 -2.48 -24.01 22.98
C PHE A 363 -3.41 -24.00 21.76
N PHE A 364 -4.67 -24.43 21.96
CA PHE A 364 -5.68 -24.47 20.90
C PHE A 364 -5.96 -23.07 20.33
N THR A 365 -6.11 -22.06 21.20
CA THR A 365 -6.31 -20.66 20.79
C THR A 365 -5.14 -20.16 19.95
N ASN A 366 -3.91 -20.41 20.40
CA ASN A 366 -2.72 -19.93 19.70
C ASN A 366 -2.53 -20.59 18.34
N ILE A 367 -2.68 -21.91 18.23
CA ILE A 367 -2.56 -22.59 16.92
C ILE A 367 -3.71 -22.22 15.97
N SER A 368 -4.94 -22.01 16.49
CA SER A 368 -6.07 -21.51 15.70
C SER A 368 -5.79 -20.14 15.10
N ASN A 369 -5.22 -19.22 15.91
CA ASN A 369 -4.81 -17.90 15.43
C ASN A 369 -3.71 -17.99 14.37
N GLN A 370 -2.76 -18.93 14.49
CA GLN A 370 -1.73 -19.14 13.47
C GLN A 370 -2.34 -19.57 12.13
N PHE A 371 -3.28 -20.53 12.12
CA PHE A 371 -3.97 -20.93 10.90
C PHE A 371 -4.77 -19.79 10.27
N ALA A 372 -5.55 -19.07 11.09
CA ALA A 372 -6.36 -17.96 10.62
C ALA A 372 -5.49 -16.86 9.99
N ASN A 373 -4.38 -16.49 10.64
CA ASN A 373 -3.42 -15.52 10.11
C ASN A 373 -2.78 -15.99 8.80
N TYR A 374 -2.38 -17.26 8.74
CA TYR A 374 -1.78 -17.84 7.55
C TYR A 374 -2.73 -17.75 6.36
N PHE A 375 -3.93 -18.31 6.48
CA PHE A 375 -4.89 -18.34 5.38
C PHE A 375 -5.45 -16.96 5.03
N GLN A 376 -5.60 -16.06 5.99
CA GLN A 376 -5.89 -14.65 5.72
C GLN A 376 -4.84 -14.05 4.77
N GLY A 377 -3.55 -14.28 5.04
CA GLY A 377 -2.47 -13.83 4.18
C GLY A 377 -2.51 -14.45 2.79
N ARG A 378 -2.87 -15.74 2.70
CA ARG A 378 -3.04 -16.45 1.43
C ARG A 378 -4.18 -15.89 0.58
N LEU A 379 -5.38 -15.72 1.17
CA LEU A 379 -6.53 -15.13 0.49
C LEU A 379 -6.25 -13.70 0.05
N ARG A 380 -5.61 -12.90 0.93
CA ARG A 380 -5.22 -11.53 0.59
C ARG A 380 -4.27 -11.48 -0.61
N LYS A 381 -3.30 -12.39 -0.68
CA LYS A 381 -2.40 -12.48 -1.83
C LYS A 381 -3.13 -12.92 -3.09
N ALA A 382 -4.03 -13.90 -2.99
CA ALA A 382 -4.78 -14.45 -4.11
C ALA A 382 -5.71 -13.39 -4.76
N TYR A 383 -6.37 -12.57 -3.96
CA TYR A 383 -7.34 -11.58 -4.46
C TYR A 383 -6.80 -10.14 -4.58
N ARG A 384 -5.50 -9.91 -4.36
CA ARG A 384 -4.92 -8.56 -4.39
C ARG A 384 -5.16 -7.85 -5.72
N ASP A 385 -4.99 -8.59 -6.81
CA ASP A 385 -4.99 -8.04 -8.18
C ASP A 385 -6.36 -8.21 -8.86
N MET A 386 -7.38 -8.65 -8.10
CA MET A 386 -8.73 -8.89 -8.62
C MET A 386 -9.45 -7.62 -8.99
#